data_AF-A0A932SWI7-F1
#
_entry.id   AF-A0A932SWI7-F1
#
_cell.length_a   1.000
_cell.length_b   1.000
_cell.length_c   1.000
_cell.angle_alpha   90.00
_cell.angle_beta   90.00
_cell.angle_gamma   90.00
#
_symmetry.space_group_name_H-M   'P 1'
#
loop_
_entity.id
_entity.type
_entity.pdbx_description
1 polymer ?
#
loop_
_entity_poly.entity_id
_entity_poly.type
_entity_poly.pdbx_seq_one_letter_code
_entity_poly.pdbx_strand_id
1 'polypeptide(L)'
;MSIAHPSSSEDVCSPRTVPLAWVACAVAAAGTAGSLFLSLGLGLKACPLCFYQRTFVMAAFSVGLVGLWIEPKRPGLTTLLMLPLSWAGLGVAAFHESLVMSGKLECPLALFGLGTAPAQSLTLFVLLVAVNTLAAWSGRCESARSSAAIPAVFLFGGLLAYGSIATAPPLPPTPTAAYDPVKQPLEMCRPPFRGSPSS
;
A
#
# COMPACT_ATOMS: atom_id res chain seq x y z
N MET A 1 36.18 37.42 -23.18
CA MET A 1 35.62 36.21 -22.55
C MET A 1 34.67 36.67 -21.47
N SER A 2 33.37 36.69 -21.77
CA SER A 2 32.32 37.07 -20.83
C SER A 2 31.67 35.78 -20.34
N ILE A 3 31.86 35.46 -19.07
CA ILE A 3 31.23 34.30 -18.43
C ILE A 3 29.79 34.70 -18.14
N ALA A 4 28.86 34.23 -18.97
CA ALA A 4 27.44 34.38 -18.72
C ALA A 4 27.07 33.57 -17.46
N HIS A 5 26.67 34.28 -16.40
CA HIS A 5 25.96 33.69 -15.27
C HIS A 5 24.60 33.18 -15.79
N PRO A 6 24.26 31.89 -15.68
CA PRO A 6 22.90 31.44 -15.95
C PRO A 6 21.98 32.08 -14.90
N SER A 7 21.10 32.95 -15.39
CA SER A 7 19.97 33.49 -14.66
C SER A 7 19.21 32.36 -13.98
N SER A 8 19.10 32.43 -12.67
CA SER A 8 18.23 31.62 -11.83
C SER A 8 16.80 31.72 -12.36
N SER A 9 16.36 30.74 -13.14
CA SER A 9 14.96 30.41 -13.23
C SER A 9 14.55 30.02 -11.82
N GLU A 10 13.82 30.89 -11.14
CA GLU A 10 13.08 30.52 -9.96
C GLU A 10 12.16 29.38 -10.40
N ASP A 11 12.58 28.15 -10.12
CA ASP A 11 11.75 26.96 -10.26
C ASP A 11 10.62 27.13 -9.24
N VAL A 12 9.58 27.87 -9.61
CA VAL A 12 8.35 28.02 -8.84
C VAL A 12 7.75 26.63 -8.74
N CYS A 13 8.08 25.95 -7.64
CA CYS A 13 7.53 24.65 -7.33
C CYS A 13 6.00 24.74 -7.38
N SER A 14 5.34 23.74 -7.98
CA SER A 14 3.90 23.83 -8.18
C SER A 14 3.20 24.03 -6.83
N PRO A 15 2.30 25.02 -6.68
CA PRO A 15 1.59 25.25 -5.41
C PRO A 15 0.72 24.06 -4.99
N ARG A 16 0.59 23.05 -5.84
CA ARG A 16 -0.15 21.80 -5.60
C ARG A 16 0.65 20.74 -4.84
N THR A 17 1.97 20.87 -4.65
CA THR A 17 2.79 19.82 -4.02
C THR A 17 2.41 19.57 -2.56
N VAL A 18 2.37 20.64 -1.77
CA VAL A 18 1.99 20.62 -0.35
C VAL A 18 0.60 19.99 -0.15
N PRO A 19 -0.48 20.46 -0.80
CA PRO A 19 -1.79 19.85 -0.61
C PRO A 19 -1.83 18.39 -1.08
N LEU A 20 -1.17 18.03 -2.18
CA LEU A 20 -1.12 16.62 -2.63
C LEU A 20 -0.39 15.72 -1.64
N ALA A 21 0.69 16.19 -1.01
CA ALA A 21 1.40 15.41 0.00
C ALA A 21 0.57 15.24 1.28
N TRP A 22 -0.17 16.26 1.69
CA TRP A 22 -1.14 16.13 2.79
C TRP A 22 -2.28 15.18 2.43
N VAL A 23 -2.78 15.19 1.19
CA VAL A 23 -3.77 14.20 0.72
C VAL A 23 -3.18 12.79 0.77
N ALA A 24 -1.93 12.57 0.33
CA ALA A 24 -1.28 11.27 0.44
C ALA A 24 -1.16 10.81 1.90
N CYS A 25 -0.78 11.71 2.81
CA CYS A 25 -0.72 11.43 4.24
C CYS A 25 -2.11 11.10 4.81
N ALA A 26 -3.15 11.85 4.43
CA ALA A 26 -4.52 11.60 4.86
C ALA A 26 -5.06 10.25 4.35
N VAL A 27 -4.75 9.86 3.12
CA VAL A 27 -5.10 8.53 2.58
C VAL A 27 -4.39 7.42 3.38
N ALA A 28 -3.10 7.59 3.67
CA ALA A 28 -2.35 6.63 4.49
C ALA A 28 -2.88 6.56 5.95
N ALA A 29 -3.29 7.69 6.51
CA ALA A 29 -3.93 7.79 7.82
C ALA A 29 -5.28 7.04 7.83
N ALA A 30 -6.12 7.26 6.81
CA ALA A 30 -7.39 6.57 6.67
C ALA A 30 -7.20 5.04 6.52
N GLY A 31 -6.21 4.61 5.74
CA GLY A 31 -5.85 3.19 5.64
C GLY A 31 -5.34 2.59 6.95
N THR A 32 -4.54 3.34 7.70
CA THR A 32 -4.06 2.95 9.02
C THR A 32 -5.20 2.82 10.02
N ALA A 33 -6.08 3.82 10.08
CA ALA A 33 -7.27 3.81 10.94
C ALA A 33 -8.23 2.67 10.57
N GLY A 34 -8.51 2.46 9.28
CA GLY A 34 -9.33 1.36 8.80
C GLY A 34 -8.74 -0.01 9.15
N SER A 35 -7.43 -0.18 8.97
CA SER A 35 -6.69 -1.39 9.37
C SER A 35 -6.82 -1.69 10.86
N LEU A 36 -6.65 -0.66 11.71
CA LEU A 36 -6.79 -0.78 13.16
C LEU A 36 -8.24 -1.10 13.54
N PHE A 37 -9.22 -0.46 12.91
CA PHE A 37 -10.64 -0.70 13.17
C PHE A 37 -11.06 -2.13 12.82
N LEU A 38 -10.60 -2.67 11.68
CA LEU A 38 -10.86 -4.08 11.33
C LEU A 38 -10.30 -5.06 12.38
N SER A 39 -9.19 -4.70 13.02
CA SER A 39 -8.53 -5.56 14.01
C SER A 39 -9.14 -5.44 15.40
N LEU A 40 -9.32 -4.20 15.88
CA LEU A 40 -9.75 -3.89 17.24
C LEU A 40 -11.27 -3.82 17.36
N GLY A 41 -11.95 -3.30 16.32
CA GLY A 41 -13.40 -3.12 16.31
C GLY A 41 -14.15 -4.37 15.87
N LEU A 42 -13.65 -5.09 14.86
CA LEU A 42 -14.30 -6.29 14.32
C LEU A 42 -13.64 -7.61 14.73
N GLY A 43 -12.52 -7.58 15.47
CA GLY A 43 -11.82 -8.78 15.92
C GLY A 43 -11.20 -9.64 14.81
N LEU A 44 -11.08 -9.11 13.58
CA LEU A 44 -10.58 -9.88 12.44
C LEU A 44 -9.08 -10.14 12.57
N LYS A 45 -8.68 -11.39 12.37
CA LYS A 45 -7.28 -11.78 12.41
C LYS A 45 -6.66 -11.58 11.03
N ALA A 46 -5.56 -10.81 10.98
CA ALA A 46 -4.82 -10.64 9.74
C ALA A 46 -4.14 -11.95 9.34
N CYS A 47 -4.34 -12.37 8.09
CA CYS A 47 -3.45 -13.34 7.47
C CYS A 47 -2.06 -12.69 7.24
N PRO A 48 -1.01 -13.49 6.99
CA PRO A 48 0.35 -12.98 6.76
C PRO A 48 0.42 -11.92 5.65
N LEU A 49 -0.31 -12.10 4.54
CA LEU A 49 -0.33 -11.13 3.44
C LEU A 49 -1.01 -9.81 3.85
N CYS A 50 -2.14 -9.88 4.56
CA CYS A 50 -2.78 -8.70 5.14
C CYS A 50 -1.85 -7.99 6.12
N PHE A 51 -1.10 -8.73 6.93
CA PHE A 51 -0.17 -8.15 7.89
C PHE A 51 0.90 -7.29 7.18
N TYR A 52 1.50 -7.80 6.09
CA TYR A 52 2.45 -7.00 5.30
C TYR A 52 1.81 -5.74 4.71
N GLN A 53 0.61 -5.84 4.14
CA GLN A 53 -0.12 -4.68 3.62
C GLN A 53 -0.36 -3.61 4.71
N ARG A 54 -0.76 -4.03 5.92
CA ARG A 54 -0.96 -3.13 7.06
C ARG A 54 0.34 -2.44 7.49
N THR A 55 1.43 -3.19 7.53
CA THR A 55 2.74 -2.65 7.86
C THR A 55 3.20 -1.61 6.85
N PHE A 56 3.00 -1.84 5.54
CA PHE A 56 3.37 -0.87 4.51
C PHE A 56 2.56 0.42 4.58
N VAL A 57 1.24 0.36 4.81
CA VAL A 57 0.42 1.58 4.93
C VAL A 57 0.77 2.36 6.19
N MET A 58 1.01 1.68 7.31
CA MET A 58 1.42 2.33 8.56
C MET A 58 2.81 2.96 8.45
N ALA A 59 3.75 2.28 7.79
CA ALA A 59 5.07 2.83 7.50
C ALA A 59 4.96 4.07 6.59
N ALA A 60 4.16 4.00 5.52
CA ALA A 60 3.92 5.13 4.63
C ALA A 60 3.28 6.31 5.37
N PHE A 61 2.29 6.06 6.24
CA PHE A 61 1.69 7.09 7.09
C PHE A 61 2.72 7.73 8.02
N SER A 62 3.56 6.92 8.67
CA SER A 62 4.59 7.39 9.60
C SER A 62 5.63 8.26 8.88
N VAL A 63 6.14 7.80 7.74
CA VAL A 63 7.08 8.55 6.89
C VAL A 63 6.45 9.85 6.40
N GLY A 64 5.19 9.80 5.94
CA GLY A 64 4.47 10.97 5.47
C GLY A 64 4.25 12.01 6.56
N LEU A 65 3.74 11.59 7.72
CA LEU A 65 3.44 12.46 8.85
C LEU A 65 4.72 13.12 9.39
N VAL A 66 5.74 12.30 9.69
CA VAL A 66 7.01 12.81 10.23
C VAL A 66 7.72 13.69 9.20
N GLY A 67 7.76 13.28 7.93
CA GLY A 67 8.42 14.04 6.87
C GLY A 67 7.76 15.40 6.63
N LEU A 68 6.42 15.47 6.62
CA LEU A 68 5.70 16.73 6.46
C LEU A 68 5.81 17.64 7.69
N TRP A 69 5.99 17.06 8.88
CA TRP A 69 6.15 17.85 10.10
C TRP A 69 7.56 18.41 10.26
N ILE A 70 8.60 17.59 10.00
CA ILE A 70 10.00 18.00 10.16
C ILE A 70 10.44 18.93 9.02
N GLU A 71 10.10 18.60 7.76
CA GLU A 71 10.55 19.35 6.59
C GLU A 71 9.36 19.71 5.68
N PRO A 72 8.50 20.66 6.10
CA PRO A 72 7.31 21.05 5.34
C PRO A 72 7.65 21.75 4.01
N LYS A 73 8.91 22.19 3.82
CA LYS A 73 9.34 22.88 2.60
C LYS A 73 9.70 21.94 1.45
N ARG A 74 9.82 20.63 1.70
CA ARG A 74 10.17 19.61 0.69
C ARG A 74 9.17 18.44 0.62
N PRO A 75 7.86 18.69 0.46
CA PRO A 75 6.84 17.64 0.43
C PRO A 75 7.03 16.63 -0.72
N GLY A 76 7.65 17.03 -1.83
CA GLY A 76 7.98 16.16 -2.96
C GLY A 76 9.03 15.11 -2.62
N LEU A 77 9.95 15.41 -1.70
CA LEU A 77 10.92 14.42 -1.18
C LEU A 77 10.22 13.42 -0.25
N THR A 78 9.36 13.89 0.64
CA THR A 78 8.59 13.02 1.56
C THR A 78 7.74 12.02 0.80
N THR A 79 6.99 12.48 -0.22
CA THR A 79 6.17 11.59 -1.06
C THR A 79 6.99 10.64 -1.92
N LEU A 80 8.21 11.03 -2.32
CA LEU A 80 9.17 10.11 -2.96
C LEU A 80 9.65 8.99 -2.02
N LEU A 81 9.79 9.25 -0.73
CA LEU A 81 10.13 8.24 0.28
C LEU A 81 8.94 7.31 0.60
N MET A 82 7.71 7.81 0.51
CA MET A 82 6.49 7.00 0.66
C MET A 82 6.22 6.08 -0.54
N LEU A 83 6.69 6.47 -1.73
CA LEU A 83 6.48 5.76 -3.00
C LEU A 83 6.92 4.29 -3.00
N PRO A 84 8.15 3.90 -2.58
CA PRO A 84 8.54 2.50 -2.55
C PRO A 84 7.69 1.66 -1.57
N LEU A 85 7.27 2.23 -0.44
CA LEU A 85 6.37 1.57 0.52
C LEU A 85 4.98 1.36 -0.08
N SER A 86 4.48 2.36 -0.81
CA SER A 86 3.19 2.30 -1.49
C SER A 86 3.20 1.27 -2.61
N TRP A 87 4.30 1.19 -3.38
CA TRP A 87 4.50 0.17 -4.41
C TRP A 87 4.65 -1.23 -3.83
N ALA A 88 5.36 -1.38 -2.71
CA ALA A 88 5.50 -2.65 -2.03
C ALA A 88 4.13 -3.18 -1.55
N GLY A 89 3.36 -2.32 -0.89
CA GLY A 89 1.99 -2.64 -0.46
C GLY A 89 1.05 -2.95 -1.63
N LEU A 90 1.15 -2.20 -2.73
CA LEU A 90 0.40 -2.47 -3.96
C LEU A 90 0.73 -3.84 -4.54
N GLY A 91 2.01 -4.21 -4.60
CA GLY A 91 2.45 -5.52 -5.09
C GLY A 91 1.90 -6.67 -4.24
N VAL A 92 1.98 -6.55 -2.91
CA VAL A 92 1.41 -7.57 -2.00
C VAL A 92 -0.12 -7.61 -2.10
N ALA A 93 -0.79 -6.47 -2.22
CA ALA A 93 -2.24 -6.40 -2.37
C ALA A 93 -2.72 -7.02 -3.67
N ALA A 94 -2.04 -6.74 -4.79
CA ALA A 94 -2.35 -7.33 -6.09
C ALA A 94 -2.15 -8.85 -6.09
N PHE A 95 -1.05 -9.33 -5.49
CA PHE A 95 -0.83 -10.77 -5.33
C PHE A 95 -1.91 -11.40 -4.46
N HIS A 96 -2.26 -10.77 -3.33
CA HIS A 96 -3.29 -11.28 -2.44
C HIS A 96 -4.66 -11.36 -3.12
N GLU A 97 -5.07 -10.32 -3.84
CA GLU A 97 -6.33 -10.31 -4.58
C GLU A 97 -6.32 -11.34 -5.71
N SER A 98 -5.18 -11.58 -6.37
CA SER A 98 -5.07 -12.64 -7.38
C SER A 98 -5.33 -14.05 -6.81
N LEU A 99 -4.98 -14.30 -5.53
CA LEU A 99 -5.29 -15.56 -4.85
C LEU A 99 -6.79 -15.69 -4.53
N VAL A 100 -7.46 -14.58 -4.23
CA VAL A 100 -8.90 -14.54 -4.03
C VAL A 100 -9.64 -14.76 -5.36
N MET A 101 -9.25 -14.03 -6.40
CA MET A 101 -9.84 -14.16 -7.73
C MET A 101 -9.64 -15.55 -8.35
N SER A 102 -8.50 -16.20 -8.09
CA SER A 102 -8.24 -17.58 -8.52
C SER A 102 -8.94 -18.64 -7.65
N GLY A 103 -9.71 -18.22 -6.65
CA GLY A 103 -10.42 -19.08 -5.72
C GLY A 103 -9.49 -19.96 -4.88
N LYS A 104 -8.23 -19.54 -4.68
CA LYS A 104 -7.29 -20.20 -3.76
C LYS A 104 -7.50 -19.75 -2.32
N LEU A 105 -8.09 -18.57 -2.13
CA LEU A 105 -8.42 -17.98 -0.84
C LEU A 105 -9.85 -17.42 -0.84
N GLU A 106 -10.54 -17.59 0.26
CA GLU A 106 -11.70 -16.80 0.65
C GLU A 106 -11.30 -15.87 1.80
N CYS A 107 -11.69 -14.60 1.73
CA CYS A 107 -11.34 -13.58 2.71
C CYS A 107 -12.60 -12.87 3.23
N PRO A 108 -12.58 -12.37 4.49
CA PRO A 108 -13.70 -11.62 5.04
C PRO A 108 -14.05 -10.39 4.21
N LEU A 109 -15.31 -9.97 4.37
CA LEU A 109 -15.79 -8.70 3.84
C LEU A 109 -15.04 -7.53 4.48
N ALA A 110 -14.82 -6.50 3.68
CA ALA A 110 -14.15 -5.29 4.09
C ALA A 110 -15.08 -4.35 4.89
N LEU A 111 -14.60 -3.13 5.19
CA LEU A 111 -15.42 -2.12 5.86
C LEU A 111 -16.70 -1.85 5.07
N PHE A 112 -17.83 -1.76 5.79
CA PHE A 112 -19.16 -1.52 5.23
C PHE A 112 -19.66 -2.59 4.23
N GLY A 113 -19.03 -3.78 4.20
CA GLY A 113 -19.40 -4.84 3.26
C GLY A 113 -19.02 -4.55 1.81
N LEU A 114 -18.17 -3.55 1.56
CA LEU A 114 -17.75 -3.15 0.21
C LEU A 114 -16.58 -4.04 -0.27
N GLY A 115 -16.93 -5.16 -0.88
CA GLY A 115 -15.96 -6.11 -1.43
C GLY A 115 -15.19 -6.87 -0.35
N THR A 116 -14.14 -7.56 -0.77
CA THR A 116 -13.27 -8.33 0.12
C THR A 116 -12.25 -7.40 0.79
N ALA A 117 -11.77 -7.77 1.98
CA ALA A 117 -10.70 -7.05 2.66
C ALA A 117 -9.46 -6.78 1.77
N PRO A 118 -8.93 -7.76 0.98
CA PRO A 118 -7.84 -7.51 0.05
C PRO A 118 -8.20 -6.56 -1.09
N ALA A 119 -9.41 -6.60 -1.64
CA ALA A 119 -9.84 -5.66 -2.68
C ALA A 119 -9.84 -4.21 -2.18
N GLN A 120 -10.34 -3.96 -0.97
CA GLN A 120 -10.33 -2.62 -0.38
C GLN A 120 -8.89 -2.11 -0.15
N SER A 121 -8.00 -2.99 0.32
CA SER A 121 -6.58 -2.69 0.49
C SER A 121 -5.89 -2.38 -0.85
N LEU A 122 -6.20 -3.15 -1.90
CA LEU A 122 -5.72 -2.90 -3.26
C LEU A 122 -6.14 -1.51 -3.74
N THR A 123 -7.42 -1.15 -3.60
CA THR A 123 -7.90 0.20 -3.96
C THR A 123 -7.15 1.29 -3.19
N LEU A 124 -6.93 1.10 -1.89
CA LEU A 124 -6.19 2.05 -1.07
C LEU A 124 -4.74 2.23 -1.57
N PHE A 125 -4.04 1.15 -1.87
CA PHE A 125 -2.66 1.24 -2.39
C PHE A 125 -2.59 1.82 -3.80
N VAL A 126 -3.56 1.55 -4.66
CA VAL A 126 -3.67 2.21 -5.98
C VAL A 126 -3.81 3.72 -5.79
N LEU A 127 -4.72 4.16 -4.91
CA LEU A 127 -4.91 5.58 -4.61
C LEU A 127 -3.64 6.19 -4.02
N LEU A 128 -2.99 5.51 -3.07
CA LEU A 128 -1.79 5.99 -2.41
C LEU A 128 -0.61 6.12 -3.40
N VAL A 129 -0.43 5.14 -4.30
CA VAL A 129 0.59 5.21 -5.38
C VAL A 129 0.27 6.36 -6.33
N ALA A 130 -0.99 6.53 -6.74
CA ALA A 130 -1.39 7.59 -7.66
C ALA A 130 -1.12 8.97 -7.06
N VAL A 131 -1.58 9.23 -5.82
CA VAL A 131 -1.40 10.53 -5.17
C VAL A 131 0.08 10.80 -4.87
N ASN A 132 0.83 9.82 -4.36
CA ASN A 132 2.27 10.00 -4.14
C ASN A 132 3.04 10.25 -5.44
N THR A 133 2.68 9.57 -6.54
CA THR A 133 3.29 9.81 -7.85
C THR A 133 3.00 11.24 -8.34
N LEU A 134 1.75 11.70 -8.22
CA LEU A 134 1.37 13.07 -8.60
C LEU A 134 2.09 14.11 -7.74
N ALA A 135 2.13 13.92 -6.42
CA ALA A 135 2.83 14.80 -5.49
C ALA A 135 4.33 14.85 -5.81
N ALA A 136 4.96 13.68 -5.93
CA ALA A 136 6.38 13.53 -6.26
C ALA A 136 6.71 14.11 -7.64
N TRP A 137 5.81 14.04 -8.61
CA TRP A 137 5.97 14.64 -9.94
C TRP A 137 5.86 16.17 -9.89
N SER A 138 4.88 16.69 -9.13
CA SER A 138 4.70 18.13 -8.95
C SER A 138 5.85 18.80 -8.18
N GLY A 139 6.55 18.04 -7.32
CA GLY A 139 7.65 18.51 -6.47
C GLY A 139 9.05 18.27 -7.04
N ARG A 140 9.18 18.01 -8.35
CA ARG A 140 10.49 17.76 -8.98
C ARG A 140 11.45 18.94 -8.92
N CYS A 141 10.93 20.14 -8.74
CA CYS A 141 11.70 21.37 -8.56
C CYS A 141 12.40 21.46 -7.19
N GLU A 142 11.97 20.67 -6.20
CA GLU A 142 12.46 20.79 -4.81
C GLU A 142 13.84 20.15 -4.59
N SER A 143 14.30 19.32 -5.53
CA SER A 143 15.59 18.64 -5.45
C SER A 143 16.05 18.27 -6.85
N ALA A 144 17.35 18.42 -7.14
CA ALA A 144 17.99 17.83 -8.30
C ALA A 144 17.82 16.30 -8.23
N ARG A 145 16.74 15.78 -8.85
CA ARG A 145 16.48 14.35 -8.85
C ARG A 145 17.54 13.70 -9.71
N SER A 146 18.37 12.86 -9.10
CA SER A 146 19.17 11.92 -9.87
C SER A 146 18.22 11.11 -10.77
N SER A 147 18.60 10.90 -12.02
CA SER A 147 17.89 10.01 -12.95
C SER A 147 17.71 8.60 -12.36
N ALA A 148 18.53 8.23 -11.35
CA ALA A 148 18.42 6.98 -10.61
C ALA A 148 17.26 6.91 -9.60
N ALA A 149 16.62 8.03 -9.24
CA ALA A 149 15.60 8.04 -8.18
C ALA A 149 14.34 7.24 -8.55
N ILE A 150 13.89 7.32 -9.81
CA ILE A 150 12.72 6.59 -10.30
C ILE A 150 12.98 5.08 -10.34
N PRO A 151 14.04 4.57 -11.00
CA PRO A 151 14.31 3.13 -10.99
C PRO A 151 14.55 2.59 -9.58
N ALA A 152 15.16 3.38 -8.68
CA ALA A 152 15.31 2.99 -7.29
C ALA A 152 13.95 2.76 -6.59
N VAL A 153 12.95 3.63 -6.79
CA VAL A 153 11.60 3.44 -6.22
C VAL A 153 11.01 2.08 -6.61
N PHE A 154 11.06 1.75 -7.90
CA PHE A 154 10.51 0.48 -8.40
C PHE A 154 11.33 -0.72 -7.92
N LEU A 155 12.66 -0.61 -7.92
CA LEU A 155 13.54 -1.67 -7.44
C LEU A 155 13.30 -1.96 -5.96
N PHE A 156 13.33 -0.93 -5.10
CA PHE A 156 13.09 -1.10 -3.67
C PHE A 156 11.65 -1.56 -3.38
N GLY A 157 10.65 -0.97 -4.03
CA GLY A 157 9.25 -1.40 -3.87
C GLY A 157 9.04 -2.86 -4.31
N GLY A 158 9.63 -3.26 -5.43
CA GLY A 158 9.58 -4.62 -5.95
C GLY A 158 10.30 -5.63 -5.05
N LEU A 159 11.49 -5.29 -4.55
CA LEU A 159 12.25 -6.14 -3.61
C LEU A 159 11.48 -6.34 -2.30
N LEU A 160 10.87 -5.28 -1.76
CA LEU A 160 10.05 -5.35 -0.54
C LEU A 160 8.79 -6.18 -0.76
N ALA A 161 8.08 -6.00 -1.89
CA ALA A 161 6.93 -6.82 -2.24
C ALA A 161 7.31 -8.29 -2.39
N TYR A 162 8.35 -8.58 -3.16
CA TYR A 162 8.86 -9.93 -3.38
C TYR A 162 9.28 -10.59 -2.06
N GLY A 163 10.07 -9.90 -1.23
CA GLY A 163 10.49 -10.41 0.07
C GLY A 163 9.30 -10.72 0.98
N SER A 164 8.27 -9.87 0.99
CA SER A 164 7.05 -10.11 1.77
C SER A 164 6.27 -11.33 1.28
N ILE A 165 6.17 -11.51 -0.04
CA ILE A 165 5.47 -12.66 -0.63
C ILE A 165 6.26 -13.95 -0.42
N ALA A 166 7.57 -13.92 -0.63
CA ALA A 166 8.45 -15.09 -0.54
C ALA A 166 8.60 -15.59 0.91
N THR A 167 8.52 -14.70 1.90
CA THR A 167 8.59 -15.05 3.33
C THR A 167 7.22 -15.32 3.94
N ALA A 168 6.13 -15.12 3.19
CA ALA A 168 4.81 -15.51 3.67
C ALA A 168 4.78 -17.03 3.88
N PRO A 169 4.30 -17.51 5.04
CA PRO A 169 4.19 -18.94 5.26
C PRO A 169 3.24 -19.56 4.22
N PRO A 170 3.48 -20.83 3.84
CA PRO A 170 2.65 -21.50 2.87
C PRO A 170 1.20 -21.57 3.36
N LEU A 171 0.27 -21.54 2.42
CA LEU A 171 -1.15 -21.68 2.72
C LEU A 171 -1.40 -23.01 3.42
N PRO A 172 -2.31 -23.05 4.43
CA PRO A 172 -2.72 -24.31 5.01
C PRO A 172 -3.33 -25.22 3.94
N PRO A 173 -3.31 -26.55 4.13
CA PRO A 173 -3.91 -27.47 3.19
C PRO A 173 -5.40 -27.18 3.02
N THR A 174 -5.92 -27.47 1.82
CA THR A 174 -7.35 -27.33 1.53
C THR A 174 -8.15 -28.21 2.49
N PRO A 175 -9.23 -27.69 3.08
CA PRO A 175 -10.04 -28.45 4.03
C PRO A 175 -10.67 -29.68 3.35
N THR A 176 -10.79 -30.78 4.09
CA THR A 176 -11.41 -32.03 3.64
C THR A 176 -12.92 -32.09 3.91
N ALA A 177 -13.45 -31.15 4.69
CA ALA A 177 -14.86 -31.00 5.00
C ALA A 177 -15.29 -29.52 4.88
N ALA A 178 -16.58 -29.30 4.62
CA ALA A 178 -17.15 -27.96 4.55
C ALA A 178 -17.04 -27.23 5.91
N TYR A 179 -16.76 -25.93 5.86
CA TYR A 179 -16.74 -25.09 7.05
C TYR A 179 -18.16 -24.92 7.61
N ASP A 180 -18.29 -25.08 8.93
CA ASP A 180 -19.51 -24.70 9.65
C ASP A 180 -19.47 -23.18 9.89
N PRO A 181 -20.32 -22.37 9.23
CA PRO A 181 -20.26 -20.90 9.35
C PRO A 181 -20.61 -20.39 10.76
N VAL A 182 -21.29 -21.19 11.58
CA VAL A 182 -21.64 -20.81 12.97
C VAL A 182 -20.46 -21.05 13.90
N LYS A 183 -19.74 -22.17 13.73
CA LYS A 183 -18.59 -22.52 14.58
C LYS A 183 -17.27 -21.91 14.10
N GLN A 184 -17.15 -21.68 12.79
CA GLN A 184 -15.94 -21.23 12.13
C GLN A 184 -16.27 -20.02 11.24
N PRO A 185 -16.65 -18.88 11.83
CA PRO A 185 -16.87 -17.66 11.08
C PRO A 185 -15.61 -17.27 10.30
N LEU A 186 -15.80 -16.61 9.16
CA LEU A 186 -14.71 -16.18 8.30
C LEU A 186 -14.01 -14.96 8.90
N GLU A 187 -13.23 -15.17 9.98
CA GLU A 187 -12.47 -14.10 10.67
C GLU A 187 -11.10 -13.82 10.04
N MET A 188 -10.61 -14.75 9.22
CA MET A 188 -9.32 -14.68 8.55
C MET A 188 -9.40 -15.30 7.16
N CYS A 189 -8.50 -14.89 6.26
CA CYS A 189 -8.41 -15.52 4.95
C CYS A 189 -8.00 -16.99 5.06
N ARG A 190 -8.72 -17.88 4.37
CA ARG A 190 -8.50 -19.34 4.38
C ARG A 190 -8.75 -19.95 3.00
N PRO A 191 -8.22 -21.14 2.68
CA PRO A 191 -8.56 -21.83 1.44
C PRO A 191 -10.03 -22.27 1.43
N PRO A 192 -10.78 -22.11 0.32
CA PRO A 192 -12.17 -22.55 0.27
C PRO A 192 -12.28 -24.08 0.24
N PHE A 193 -13.36 -24.62 0.81
CA PHE A 193 -13.70 -26.03 0.66
C PHE A 193 -14.21 -26.29 -0.76
N ARG A 194 -13.51 -27.16 -1.48
CA ARG A 194 -13.98 -27.73 -2.74
C ARG A 194 -14.35 -29.17 -2.44
N GLY A 195 -15.64 -29.46 -2.32
CA GLY A 195 -16.10 -30.84 -2.22
C GLY A 195 -15.51 -31.66 -3.36
N SER A 196 -15.08 -32.89 -3.08
CA SER A 196 -14.69 -33.81 -4.16
C SER A 196 -15.79 -33.79 -5.21
N PRO A 197 -15.48 -33.63 -6.51
CA PRO A 197 -16.51 -33.79 -7.53
C PRO A 197 -17.15 -35.16 -7.29
N SER A 198 -18.47 -35.18 -7.11
CA SER A 198 -19.22 -36.43 -7.10
C SER A 198 -18.91 -37.10 -8.44
N SER A 199 -18.09 -38.15 -8.37
CA SER A 199 -17.70 -39.03 -9.47
C SER A 199 -18.92 -39.59 -10.17
#